data_AF-A0A9D7D1C2-F1
#
_entry.id   AF-A0A9D7D1C2-F1
#
_cell.length_a   1.000
_cell.length_b   1.000
_cell.length_c   1.000
_cell.angle_alpha   90.00
_cell.angle_beta   90.00
_cell.angle_gamma   90.00
#
_symmetry.space_group_name_H-M   'P 1'
#
loop_
_entity.id
_entity.type
_entity.pdbx_description
1 polymer ?
#
loop_
_entity_poly.entity_id
_entity_poly.type
_entity_poly.pdbx_seq_one_letter_code
_entity_poly.pdbx_strand_id
1 'polypeptide(L)'
;MKPVSCSHCGAPPATAVTPDAQGMYTCAFCGKLSYVTPPVEGAGPAIRHNWADHLDDDDHDPDDEDEDDDDDEPPPPRAAETAAVAAHRISWIVWLVVVLGVTGGAGVGITRCTKGSSLLSSLVWDGKEPLQCGGNDRISVTGVTANFNAGAAIIAGGNCQVRCEGCTITAATAVEAGGNAQVTIANGAVTGTTLLADASGNARVTFMGDVKVSGTVKESRKGQVSTPTPPPAASTPEPAKAQPAASSPAKAAPSSAPAKARAKGK
;
A
#
# COMPACT_ATOMS: atom_id res chain seq x y z
N MET A 1 -10.97 -4.20 33.70
CA MET A 1 -10.61 -2.89 33.11
C MET A 1 -9.76 -3.15 31.87
N LYS A 2 -10.18 -2.69 30.68
CA LYS A 2 -9.34 -2.82 29.48
C LYS A 2 -8.19 -1.80 29.59
N PRO A 3 -6.93 -2.17 29.33
CA PRO A 3 -5.84 -1.22 29.35
C PRO A 3 -6.08 -0.15 28.29
N VAL A 4 -6.10 1.11 28.72
CA VAL A 4 -6.16 2.25 27.79
C VAL A 4 -4.84 2.28 27.03
N SER A 5 -4.89 2.34 25.71
CA SER A 5 -3.73 2.50 24.84
C SER A 5 -3.80 3.84 24.09
N CYS A 6 -2.65 4.40 23.77
CA CYS A 6 -2.59 5.61 22.95
C CYS A 6 -3.13 5.32 21.54
N SER A 7 -4.11 6.09 21.09
CA SER A 7 -4.71 5.97 19.74
C SER A 7 -3.71 6.23 18.61
N HIS A 8 -2.60 6.92 18.90
CA HIS A 8 -1.60 7.29 17.90
C HIS A 8 -0.43 6.30 17.77
N CYS A 9 -0.04 5.63 18.86
CA CYS A 9 1.13 4.74 18.84
C CYS A 9 0.92 3.39 19.54
N GLY A 10 -0.26 3.14 20.12
CA GLY A 10 -0.58 1.90 20.83
C GLY A 10 0.11 1.72 22.18
N ALA A 11 0.98 2.66 22.59
CA ALA A 11 1.70 2.55 23.86
C ALA A 11 0.74 2.62 25.06
N PRO A 12 0.95 1.79 26.10
CA PRO A 12 0.23 1.92 27.36
C PRO A 12 0.65 3.23 28.06
N PRO A 13 -0.20 3.82 28.91
CA PRO A 13 0.16 4.99 29.68
C PRO A 13 1.32 4.67 30.64
N ALA A 14 2.30 5.59 30.73
CA ALA A 14 3.52 5.39 31.53
C ALA A 14 3.24 5.36 33.06
N THR A 15 2.12 5.93 33.49
CA THR A 15 1.61 5.95 34.86
C THR A 15 0.08 5.95 34.81
N ALA A 16 -0.59 5.65 35.93
CA ALA A 16 -2.04 5.85 36.02
C ALA A 16 -2.35 7.32 35.76
N VAL A 17 -2.82 7.63 34.55
CA VAL A 17 -3.20 8.97 34.16
C VAL A 17 -4.57 9.21 34.77
N THR A 18 -4.67 10.13 35.73
CA THR A 18 -5.95 10.76 36.05
C THR A 18 -6.30 11.65 34.87
N PRO A 19 -7.30 11.30 34.04
CA PRO A 19 -7.71 12.16 32.95
C PRO A 19 -8.11 13.52 33.52
N ASP A 20 -7.78 14.60 32.81
CA ASP A 20 -8.38 15.90 33.11
C ASP A 20 -9.89 15.85 32.81
N ALA A 21 -10.64 16.88 33.21
CA ALA A 21 -12.10 16.94 33.05
C ALA A 21 -12.57 16.73 31.60
N GLN A 22 -11.68 16.86 30.61
CA GLN A 22 -11.99 16.69 29.19
C GLN A 22 -11.55 15.32 28.61
N GLY A 23 -11.02 14.41 29.44
CA GLY A 23 -10.68 13.05 29.01
C GLY A 23 -9.48 12.96 28.08
N MET A 24 -8.61 13.97 28.07
CA MET A 24 -7.43 14.02 27.20
C MET A 24 -6.16 13.68 28.00
N TYR A 25 -5.15 13.15 27.34
CA TYR A 25 -3.82 13.05 27.93
C TYR A 25 -2.75 13.16 26.86
N THR A 26 -1.60 13.74 27.23
CA THR A 26 -0.44 13.76 26.35
C THR A 26 0.32 12.45 26.54
N CYS A 27 0.46 11.66 25.46
CA CYS A 27 1.18 10.41 25.53
C CYS A 27 2.66 10.65 25.81
N ALA A 28 3.19 10.10 26.91
CA ALA A 28 4.61 10.24 27.28
C ALA A 28 5.59 9.64 26.24
N PHE A 29 5.10 8.78 25.34
CA PHE A 29 5.92 8.12 24.32
C PHE A 29 6.00 8.90 23.01
N CYS A 30 4.87 9.40 22.49
CA CYS A 30 4.82 10.11 21.20
C CYS A 30 4.57 11.62 21.32
N GLY A 31 4.26 12.12 22.51
CA GLY A 31 3.97 13.55 22.76
C GLY A 31 2.65 14.04 22.18
N LYS A 32 1.83 13.16 21.57
CA LYS A 32 0.53 13.54 21.00
C LYS A 32 -0.57 13.47 22.05
N LEU A 33 -1.56 14.34 21.89
CA LEU A 33 -2.81 14.29 22.65
C LEU A 33 -3.60 13.05 22.22
N SER A 34 -4.02 12.24 23.18
CA SER A 34 -4.95 11.12 22.97
C SER A 34 -6.17 11.29 23.84
N TYR A 35 -7.31 10.77 23.37
CA TYR A 35 -8.57 10.77 24.09
C TYR A 35 -8.75 9.43 24.80
N VAL A 36 -9.09 9.46 26.07
CA VAL A 36 -9.62 8.29 26.77
C VAL A 36 -11.11 8.27 26.49
N THR A 37 -11.57 7.37 25.62
CA THR A 37 -12.99 7.04 25.58
C THR A 37 -13.32 6.40 26.92
N PRO A 38 -14.17 7.02 27.77
CA PRO A 38 -14.56 6.37 29.00
C PRO A 38 -15.17 5.01 28.66
N PRO A 39 -14.93 3.98 29.47
CA PRO A 39 -15.61 2.70 29.28
C PRO A 39 -17.11 2.99 29.28
N VAL A 40 -17.77 2.66 28.18
CA VAL A 40 -19.23 2.77 28.06
C VAL A 40 -19.84 1.69 28.95
N GLU A 41 -19.88 1.94 30.26
CA GLU A 41 -20.64 1.12 31.20
C GLU A 41 -22.11 1.49 31.04
N GLY A 42 -22.81 0.70 30.23
CA GLY A 42 -24.25 0.81 30.04
C GLY A 42 -24.61 1.10 28.60
N ALA A 43 -24.88 0.03 27.83
CA ALA A 43 -25.77 0.11 26.69
C ALA A 43 -27.19 0.42 27.22
N GLY A 44 -27.45 1.68 27.53
CA GLY A 44 -28.80 2.23 27.51
C GLY A 44 -29.31 2.32 26.06
N PRO A 45 -30.62 2.25 25.83
CA PRO A 45 -31.18 2.19 24.48
C PRO A 45 -30.75 3.40 23.65
N ALA A 46 -30.42 3.13 22.39
CA ALA A 46 -29.86 4.07 21.43
C ALA A 46 -30.61 5.42 21.41
N ILE A 47 -29.98 6.46 21.93
CA ILE A 47 -30.37 7.83 21.60
C ILE A 47 -29.91 8.07 20.17
N ARG A 48 -30.88 8.05 19.26
CA ARG A 48 -30.76 8.57 17.90
C ARG A 48 -30.43 10.06 18.01
N HIS A 49 -29.23 10.45 17.64
CA HIS A 49 -28.96 11.86 17.34
C HIS A 49 -29.63 12.17 16.00
N ASN A 50 -30.86 12.70 16.11
CA ASN A 50 -31.56 13.39 15.04
C ASN A 50 -30.82 14.72 14.81
N TRP A 51 -30.27 14.93 13.62
CA TRP A 51 -29.54 16.15 13.22
C TRP A 51 -30.39 17.02 12.29
N ALA A 52 -31.71 16.96 12.43
CA ALA A 52 -32.64 17.82 11.71
C ALA A 52 -33.51 18.52 12.75
N ASP A 53 -33.04 19.64 13.27
CA ASP A 53 -33.86 20.66 13.95
C ASP A 53 -32.98 21.90 14.13
N HIS A 54 -32.83 22.68 13.06
CA HIS A 54 -32.60 24.12 13.09
C HIS A 54 -32.58 24.63 11.65
N LEU A 55 -33.69 25.20 11.22
CA LEU A 55 -33.84 26.47 10.50
C LEU A 55 -35.32 26.57 10.08
N ASP A 56 -36.17 26.93 11.04
CA ASP A 56 -37.46 27.58 10.79
C ASP A 56 -37.19 29.08 10.69
N ASP A 57 -37.03 29.58 9.47
CA ASP A 57 -37.14 30.99 9.11
C ASP A 57 -37.31 31.01 7.59
N ASP A 58 -38.56 30.95 7.12
CA ASP A 58 -38.98 31.58 5.87
C ASP A 58 -40.52 31.66 5.84
N ASP A 59 -41.00 32.83 6.26
CA ASP A 59 -42.29 33.41 5.90
C ASP A 59 -42.46 33.40 4.37
N HIS A 60 -43.42 32.67 3.80
CA HIS A 60 -44.11 33.13 2.57
C HIS A 60 -45.48 32.48 2.32
N ASP A 61 -46.46 33.38 2.25
CA ASP A 61 -47.79 33.37 1.63
C ASP A 61 -48.73 32.16 1.80
N PRO A 62 -49.81 32.31 2.58
CA PRO A 62 -51.06 31.64 2.29
C PRO A 62 -51.75 32.43 1.18
N ASP A 63 -51.99 31.82 0.03
CA ASP A 63 -53.02 32.14 -0.96
C ASP A 63 -52.50 31.63 -2.32
N ASP A 64 -52.75 30.36 -2.63
CA ASP A 64 -53.12 29.93 -4.00
C ASP A 64 -53.66 28.50 -3.90
N GLU A 65 -54.98 28.48 -3.93
CA GLU A 65 -55.84 27.33 -4.07
C GLU A 65 -55.65 26.70 -5.46
N ASP A 66 -56.00 25.42 -5.59
CA ASP A 66 -56.51 24.82 -6.84
C ASP A 66 -55.45 24.63 -7.95
N GLU A 67 -55.16 23.44 -8.48
CA GLU A 67 -56.03 22.41 -9.02
C GLU A 67 -55.12 21.28 -9.55
N ASP A 68 -55.58 20.04 -9.39
CA ASP A 68 -55.57 18.96 -10.36
C ASP A 68 -54.28 18.34 -10.96
N ASP A 69 -54.31 16.99 -10.88
CA ASP A 69 -53.96 16.02 -11.92
C ASP A 69 -52.49 15.88 -12.39
N ASP A 70 -51.90 14.72 -12.05
CA ASP A 70 -51.52 13.66 -13.00
C ASP A 70 -50.28 12.84 -12.53
N ASP A 71 -50.47 11.51 -12.49
CA ASP A 71 -49.49 10.45 -12.78
C ASP A 71 -48.17 10.37 -11.98
N ASP A 72 -48.19 9.69 -10.83
CA ASP A 72 -47.00 9.01 -10.30
C ASP A 72 -47.27 7.50 -10.11
N GLU A 73 -47.25 6.80 -11.24
CA GLU A 73 -47.21 5.34 -11.32
C GLU A 73 -45.84 4.85 -10.76
N PRO A 74 -45.81 4.01 -9.70
CA PRO A 74 -44.53 3.55 -9.15
C PRO A 74 -43.84 2.59 -10.12
N PRO A 75 -42.53 2.75 -10.40
CA PRO A 75 -41.81 1.85 -11.30
C PRO A 75 -41.77 0.42 -10.71
N PRO A 76 -41.89 -0.63 -11.56
CA PRO A 76 -41.86 -2.00 -11.09
C PRO A 76 -40.48 -2.35 -10.50
N PRO A 77 -40.43 -3.20 -9.46
CA PRO A 77 -39.17 -3.61 -8.85
C PRO A 77 -38.33 -4.39 -9.86
N ARG A 78 -37.17 -3.83 -10.23
CA ARG A 78 -36.15 -4.58 -10.96
C ARG A 78 -35.61 -5.67 -10.05
N ALA A 79 -35.71 -6.90 -10.55
CA ALA A 79 -35.05 -8.08 -10.04
C ALA A 79 -33.56 -7.82 -9.84
N ALA A 80 -33.14 -7.70 -8.57
CA ALA A 80 -31.74 -7.82 -8.17
C ALA A 80 -31.49 -9.28 -7.80
N GLU A 81 -31.17 -10.09 -8.82
CA GLU A 81 -30.61 -11.41 -8.61
C GLU A 81 -29.18 -11.28 -8.04
N THR A 82 -29.00 -11.90 -6.86
CA THR A 82 -27.83 -12.67 -6.44
C THR A 82 -26.43 -12.01 -6.45
N ALA A 83 -25.92 -11.71 -5.24
CA ALA A 83 -24.52 -11.96 -4.87
C ALA A 83 -24.36 -11.86 -3.34
N ALA A 84 -24.94 -12.80 -2.62
CA ALA A 84 -24.71 -12.95 -1.19
C ALA A 84 -23.58 -13.97 -0.94
N VAL A 85 -22.66 -13.55 -0.06
CA VAL A 85 -21.80 -14.39 0.79
C VAL A 85 -20.61 -15.10 0.15
N ALA A 86 -19.50 -14.37 0.04
CA ALA A 86 -18.15 -14.93 0.09
C ALA A 86 -17.25 -14.14 1.06
N ALA A 87 -17.70 -13.93 2.31
CA ALA A 87 -16.98 -13.09 3.29
C ALA A 87 -16.53 -13.81 4.58
N HIS A 88 -16.66 -15.14 4.69
CA HIS A 88 -16.43 -15.85 5.96
C HIS A 88 -15.20 -16.77 6.04
N ARG A 89 -14.36 -16.88 5.01
CA ARG A 89 -13.23 -17.84 5.02
C ARG A 89 -11.90 -17.28 5.54
N ILE A 90 -11.75 -15.96 5.66
CA ILE A 90 -10.47 -15.30 6.01
C ILE A 90 -10.36 -14.97 7.52
N SER A 91 -11.47 -15.03 8.27
CA SER A 91 -11.53 -14.57 9.67
C SER A 91 -10.83 -15.49 10.69
N TRP A 92 -10.60 -16.77 10.38
CA TRP A 92 -10.08 -17.71 11.39
C TRP A 92 -8.54 -17.76 11.44
N ILE A 93 -7.87 -17.49 10.31
CA ILE A 93 -6.40 -17.50 10.20
C ILE A 93 -5.81 -16.31 10.97
N VAL A 94 -6.47 -15.15 10.91
CA VAL A 94 -6.08 -13.95 11.68
C VAL A 94 -6.16 -14.21 13.19
N TRP A 95 -7.12 -15.01 13.65
CA TRP A 95 -7.26 -15.37 15.06
C TRP A 95 -6.15 -16.30 15.55
N LEU A 96 -5.69 -17.25 14.72
CA LEU A 96 -4.58 -18.15 15.09
C LEU A 96 -3.23 -17.43 15.23
N VAL A 97 -2.93 -16.45 14.37
CA VAL A 97 -1.66 -15.69 14.44
C VAL A 97 -1.57 -14.86 15.71
N VAL A 98 -2.70 -14.29 16.17
CA VAL A 98 -2.75 -13.46 17.38
C VAL A 98 -2.63 -14.29 18.65
N VAL A 99 -3.21 -15.51 18.70
CA VAL A 99 -3.17 -16.35 19.92
C VAL A 99 -1.84 -17.08 20.09
N LEU A 100 -1.20 -17.51 18.99
CA LEU A 100 0.13 -18.15 19.05
C LEU A 100 1.26 -17.17 19.40
N GLY A 101 1.11 -15.88 19.13
CA GLY A 101 2.11 -14.85 19.45
C GLY A 101 2.17 -14.43 20.92
N VAL A 102 1.17 -14.78 21.74
CA VAL A 102 1.06 -14.26 23.14
C VAL A 102 1.43 -15.29 24.20
N THR A 103 1.49 -16.59 23.88
CA THR A 103 1.67 -17.64 24.90
C THR A 103 3.03 -18.36 24.91
N GLY A 104 3.95 -18.01 24.00
CA GLY A 104 5.23 -18.72 23.86
C GLY A 104 6.47 -17.87 24.11
N GLY A 105 7.00 -17.90 25.33
CA GLY A 105 8.45 -17.94 25.54
C GLY A 105 9.16 -16.64 25.90
N ALA A 106 9.59 -16.58 27.16
CA ALA A 106 10.63 -15.71 27.67
C ALA A 106 11.97 -15.87 26.91
N GLY A 107 12.66 -14.77 26.62
CA GLY A 107 13.98 -14.80 26.00
C GLY A 107 14.56 -13.43 25.64
N VAL A 108 15.13 -12.74 26.63
CA VAL A 108 16.29 -11.84 26.57
C VAL A 108 16.49 -10.99 25.28
N GLY A 109 16.06 -9.73 25.37
CA GLY A 109 16.87 -8.54 25.06
C GLY A 109 17.12 -8.15 23.60
N ILE A 110 16.34 -7.20 23.07
CA ILE A 110 16.84 -6.00 22.36
C ILE A 110 15.83 -4.84 22.52
N THR A 111 15.77 -4.22 23.70
CA THR A 111 15.07 -2.94 23.87
C THR A 111 16.03 -1.81 23.48
N ARG A 112 16.00 -1.37 22.23
CA ARG A 112 16.45 -0.02 21.85
C ARG A 112 15.25 0.76 21.33
N CYS A 113 14.55 1.41 22.25
CA CYS A 113 13.70 2.53 21.92
C CYS A 113 14.60 3.71 21.54
N THR A 114 14.79 3.94 20.25
CA THR A 114 15.40 5.17 19.73
C THR A 114 14.44 6.34 19.94
N LYS A 115 14.75 7.14 20.95
CA LYS A 115 14.22 8.49 21.17
C LYS A 115 15.07 9.44 20.31
N GLY A 116 14.49 10.03 19.27
CA GLY A 116 15.10 11.06 18.42
C GLY A 116 14.00 11.72 17.59
N SER A 117 13.65 12.97 17.86
CA SER A 117 14.19 14.15 17.15
C SER A 117 14.06 14.03 15.63
N SER A 118 13.35 14.97 15.00
CA SER A 118 13.09 15.10 13.56
C SER A 118 14.34 15.33 12.68
N LEU A 119 15.44 14.63 12.95
CA LEU A 119 16.76 14.76 12.31
C LEU A 119 17.39 13.41 11.95
N LEU A 120 16.58 12.37 11.72
CA LEU A 120 17.00 11.13 11.07
C LEU A 120 15.96 10.71 10.03
N SER A 121 15.70 11.53 9.02
CA SER A 121 14.87 11.18 7.85
C SER A 121 15.51 10.10 6.95
N SER A 122 16.61 9.48 7.39
CA SER A 122 17.08 8.19 6.94
C SER A 122 16.84 7.20 8.07
N LEU A 123 15.57 6.86 8.33
CA LEU A 123 15.29 5.57 8.94
C LEU A 123 15.76 4.55 7.91
N VAL A 124 16.98 4.03 8.11
CA VAL A 124 17.60 3.06 7.19
C VAL A 124 16.79 1.79 7.31
N TRP A 125 15.78 1.66 6.46
CA TRP A 125 15.10 0.40 6.25
C TRP A 125 16.14 -0.64 5.82
N ASP A 126 16.19 -1.80 6.48
CA ASP A 126 17.19 -2.84 6.20
C ASP A 126 16.63 -4.03 5.40
N GLY A 127 15.36 -3.97 5.03
CA GLY A 127 14.67 -5.01 4.25
C GLY A 127 14.25 -6.25 5.03
N LYS A 128 14.41 -6.28 6.37
CA LYS A 128 14.03 -7.44 7.19
C LYS A 128 12.58 -7.43 7.66
N GLU A 129 11.98 -6.24 7.75
CA GLU A 129 10.59 -6.03 8.12
C GLU A 129 9.89 -5.13 7.09
N PRO A 130 8.56 -5.19 6.93
CA PRO A 130 7.84 -4.30 6.04
C PRO A 130 8.11 -2.82 6.35
N LEU A 131 8.38 -2.04 5.32
CA LEU A 131 8.52 -0.59 5.45
C LEU A 131 7.14 0.04 5.64
N GLN A 132 6.84 0.51 6.84
CA GLN A 132 5.62 1.26 7.12
C GLN A 132 5.88 2.76 7.03
N CYS A 133 5.04 3.44 6.25
CA CYS A 133 5.08 4.89 6.11
C CYS A 133 3.67 5.47 6.15
N GLY A 134 3.45 6.50 6.97
CA GLY A 134 2.13 7.08 7.20
C GLY A 134 2.17 8.59 7.35
N GLY A 135 1.02 9.18 7.67
CA GLY A 135 0.92 10.61 7.96
C GLY A 135 1.42 11.48 6.80
N ASN A 136 2.43 12.29 7.05
CA ASN A 136 3.08 13.15 6.05
C ASN A 136 4.59 12.87 5.97
N ASP A 137 4.99 11.63 6.29
CA ASP A 137 6.40 11.27 6.38
C ASP A 137 7.05 11.20 5.00
N ARG A 138 8.37 11.43 4.96
CA ARG A 138 9.19 11.26 3.76
C ARG A 138 10.36 10.35 4.07
N ILE A 139 10.42 9.20 3.39
CA ILE A 139 11.44 8.17 3.59
C ILE A 139 12.21 7.97 2.29
N SER A 140 13.54 7.97 2.37
CA SER A 140 14.44 7.66 1.25
C SER A 140 15.35 6.49 1.62
N VAL A 141 15.36 5.48 0.77
CA VAL A 141 16.11 4.24 0.97
C VAL A 141 16.94 3.94 -0.27
N THR A 142 18.14 3.41 -0.07
CA THR A 142 19.07 3.09 -1.16
C THR A 142 19.68 1.70 -0.98
N GLY A 143 19.72 0.91 -2.06
CA GLY A 143 20.49 -0.34 -2.11
C GLY A 143 19.98 -1.48 -1.22
N VAL A 144 18.71 -1.44 -0.80
CA VAL A 144 18.14 -2.43 0.12
C VAL A 144 17.61 -3.65 -0.62
N THR A 145 17.92 -4.84 -0.09
CA THR A 145 17.32 -6.09 -0.53
C THR A 145 16.31 -6.56 0.50
N ALA A 146 15.06 -6.73 0.09
CA ALA A 146 13.96 -7.17 0.95
C ALA A 146 13.27 -8.38 0.33
N ASN A 147 13.06 -9.43 1.13
CA ASN A 147 12.43 -10.66 0.68
C ASN A 147 11.39 -11.15 1.70
N PHE A 148 10.12 -11.15 1.30
CA PHE A 148 9.00 -11.55 2.13
C PHE A 148 8.16 -12.63 1.44
N ASN A 149 8.00 -13.79 2.09
CA ASN A 149 7.14 -14.85 1.52
C ASN A 149 5.65 -14.57 1.68
N ALA A 150 5.26 -13.58 2.50
CA ALA A 150 3.89 -13.17 2.75
C ALA A 150 3.83 -11.67 3.08
N GLY A 151 2.66 -11.07 2.90
CA GLY A 151 2.41 -9.66 3.20
C GLY A 151 3.01 -8.68 2.19
N ALA A 152 2.95 -7.40 2.55
CA ALA A 152 3.46 -6.29 1.75
C ALA A 152 4.89 -5.91 2.16
N ALA A 153 5.77 -5.59 1.20
CA ALA A 153 7.12 -5.10 1.51
C ALA A 153 7.14 -3.61 1.88
N ILE A 154 6.36 -2.79 1.16
CA ILE A 154 6.20 -1.36 1.43
C ILE A 154 4.71 -1.10 1.65
N ILE A 155 4.37 -0.52 2.80
CA ILE A 155 3.00 -0.14 3.20
C ILE A 155 3.00 1.37 3.39
N ALA A 156 2.38 2.10 2.45
CA ALA A 156 2.35 3.56 2.44
C ALA A 156 0.92 4.10 2.52
N GLY A 157 0.66 4.98 3.48
CA GLY A 157 -0.66 5.61 3.70
C GLY A 157 -0.59 7.11 4.00
N GLY A 158 -1.74 7.76 4.11
CA GLY A 158 -1.82 9.21 4.32
C GLY A 158 -1.29 9.99 3.11
N ASN A 159 -0.44 10.97 3.34
CA ASN A 159 0.32 11.70 2.31
C ASN A 159 1.82 11.33 2.34
N CYS A 160 2.15 10.13 2.81
CA CYS A 160 3.53 9.64 2.88
C CYS A 160 4.22 9.66 1.51
N GLN A 161 5.52 9.93 1.49
CA GLN A 161 6.39 9.84 0.31
C GLN A 161 7.54 8.87 0.54
N VAL A 162 7.59 7.77 -0.21
CA VAL A 162 8.68 6.79 -0.19
C VAL A 162 9.47 6.86 -1.48
N ARG A 163 10.79 6.92 -1.38
CA ARG A 163 11.72 6.75 -2.51
C ARG A 163 12.68 5.61 -2.23
N CYS A 164 12.74 4.62 -3.12
CA CYS A 164 13.68 3.50 -3.06
C CYS A 164 14.55 3.51 -4.31
N GLU A 165 15.85 3.66 -4.17
CA GLU A 165 16.81 3.69 -5.28
C GLU A 165 17.76 2.50 -5.21
N GLY A 166 17.93 1.73 -6.27
CA GLY A 166 18.80 0.54 -6.22
C GLY A 166 18.22 -0.61 -5.40
N CYS A 167 16.92 -0.61 -5.10
CA CYS A 167 16.30 -1.60 -4.22
C CYS A 167 15.94 -2.89 -4.97
N THR A 168 16.13 -4.04 -4.31
CA THR A 168 15.67 -5.35 -4.78
C THR A 168 14.60 -5.88 -3.84
N ILE A 169 13.36 -5.92 -4.29
CA ILE A 169 12.19 -6.26 -3.47
C ILE A 169 11.52 -7.49 -4.06
N THR A 170 11.34 -8.53 -3.25
CA THR A 170 10.52 -9.70 -3.58
C THR A 170 9.51 -9.91 -2.47
N ALA A 171 8.21 -9.83 -2.77
CA ALA A 171 7.17 -10.03 -1.78
C ALA A 171 5.87 -10.59 -2.37
N ALA A 172 4.94 -11.04 -1.52
CA ALA A 172 3.58 -11.38 -1.96
C ALA A 172 2.90 -10.16 -2.59
N THR A 173 2.91 -9.04 -1.87
CA THR A 173 2.58 -7.71 -2.39
C THR A 173 3.82 -6.84 -2.34
N ALA A 174 4.38 -6.39 -3.46
CA ALA A 174 5.61 -5.59 -3.38
C ALA A 174 5.35 -4.17 -2.85
N VAL A 175 4.26 -3.52 -3.28
CA VAL A 175 3.86 -2.19 -2.80
C VAL A 175 2.37 -2.17 -2.49
N GLU A 176 2.01 -1.77 -1.28
CA GLU A 176 0.63 -1.44 -0.88
C GLU A 176 0.56 0.06 -0.57
N ALA A 177 -0.21 0.80 -1.36
CA ALA A 177 -0.30 2.25 -1.27
C ALA A 177 -1.76 2.72 -1.20
N GLY A 178 -2.08 3.54 -0.20
CA GLY A 178 -3.41 4.12 0.00
C GLY A 178 -3.37 5.61 0.34
N GLY A 179 -4.55 6.23 0.48
CA GLY A 179 -4.66 7.66 0.75
C GLY A 179 -4.18 8.50 -0.44
N ASN A 180 -3.24 9.42 -0.21
CA ASN A 180 -2.52 10.19 -1.23
C ASN A 180 -1.01 9.86 -1.21
N ALA A 181 -0.64 8.64 -0.79
CA ALA A 181 0.75 8.24 -0.69
C ALA A 181 1.45 8.24 -2.07
N GLN A 182 2.74 8.56 -2.08
CA GLN A 182 3.57 8.53 -3.29
C GLN A 182 4.75 7.60 -3.07
N VAL A 183 4.87 6.57 -3.89
CA VAL A 183 5.96 5.60 -3.85
C VAL A 183 6.72 5.66 -5.16
N THR A 184 8.01 5.92 -5.10
CA THR A 184 8.91 5.94 -6.27
C THR A 184 10.00 4.89 -6.10
N ILE A 185 10.11 3.98 -7.07
CA ILE A 185 11.20 2.99 -7.11
C ILE A 185 12.03 3.23 -8.37
N ALA A 186 13.33 3.45 -8.18
CA ALA A 186 14.28 3.76 -9.24
C ALA A 186 15.42 2.74 -9.32
N ASN A 187 15.82 2.34 -10.52
CA ASN A 187 17.03 1.56 -10.80
C ASN A 187 17.17 0.27 -9.97
N GLY A 188 16.15 -0.59 -9.95
CA GLY A 188 16.11 -1.76 -9.05
C GLY A 188 15.42 -2.98 -9.64
N ALA A 189 15.00 -3.90 -8.78
CA ALA A 189 14.18 -5.04 -9.17
C ALA A 189 13.03 -5.20 -8.18
N VAL A 190 11.80 -5.33 -8.68
CA VAL A 190 10.60 -5.44 -7.85
C VAL A 190 9.75 -6.59 -8.37
N THR A 191 9.56 -7.61 -7.52
CA THR A 191 8.76 -8.80 -7.83
C THR A 191 7.66 -8.93 -6.80
N GLY A 192 6.42 -8.77 -7.26
CA GLY A 192 5.23 -9.15 -6.51
C GLY A 192 4.77 -10.55 -6.95
N THR A 193 4.84 -11.55 -6.08
CA THR A 193 4.41 -12.91 -6.44
C THR A 193 2.90 -13.02 -6.58
N THR A 194 2.14 -12.17 -5.87
CA THR A 194 0.69 -12.01 -6.04
C THR A 194 0.38 -10.67 -6.71
N LEU A 195 0.84 -9.57 -6.11
CA LEU A 195 0.63 -8.21 -6.60
C LEU A 195 1.96 -7.45 -6.63
N LEU A 196 2.30 -6.90 -7.79
CA LEU A 196 3.38 -5.92 -7.92
C LEU A 196 3.04 -4.66 -7.13
N ALA A 197 1.82 -4.14 -7.29
CA ALA A 197 1.35 -2.97 -6.57
C ALA A 197 -0.17 -3.05 -6.36
N ASP A 198 -0.64 -2.72 -5.16
CA ASP A 198 -2.04 -2.41 -4.85
C ASP A 198 -2.12 -0.91 -4.52
N ALA A 199 -2.61 -0.11 -5.46
CA ALA A 199 -2.77 1.33 -5.32
C ALA A 199 -4.25 1.71 -5.17
N SER A 200 -4.58 2.39 -4.09
CA SER A 200 -5.95 2.82 -3.77
C SER A 200 -6.02 4.30 -3.37
N GLY A 201 -7.23 4.86 -3.28
CA GLY A 201 -7.43 6.28 -2.98
C GLY A 201 -6.97 7.17 -4.13
N ASN A 202 -6.03 8.08 -3.87
CA ASN A 202 -5.29 8.89 -4.84
C ASN A 202 -3.78 8.56 -4.79
N ALA A 203 -3.41 7.36 -4.33
CA ALA A 203 -2.01 6.96 -4.23
C ALA A 203 -1.36 6.84 -5.61
N ARG A 204 -0.05 7.08 -5.67
CA ARG A 204 0.75 7.00 -6.89
C ARG A 204 1.97 6.11 -6.66
N VAL A 205 2.10 5.06 -7.47
CA VAL A 205 3.29 4.20 -7.49
C VAL A 205 3.99 4.39 -8.83
N THR A 206 5.25 4.82 -8.80
CA THR A 206 6.02 5.08 -10.01
C THR A 206 7.30 4.26 -10.01
N PHE A 207 7.51 3.50 -11.08
CA PHE A 207 8.72 2.75 -11.34
C PHE A 207 9.47 3.45 -12.47
N MET A 208 10.72 3.85 -12.24
CA MET A 208 11.50 4.66 -13.18
C MET A 208 12.95 4.20 -13.30
N GLY A 209 13.61 4.60 -14.39
CA GLY A 209 14.96 4.15 -14.74
C GLY A 209 15.01 2.67 -15.12
N ASP A 210 16.16 2.03 -14.90
CA ASP A 210 16.41 0.63 -15.23
C ASP A 210 15.82 -0.32 -14.16
N VAL A 211 14.51 -0.24 -13.94
CA VAL A 211 13.81 -1.08 -12.95
C VAL A 211 13.14 -2.29 -13.60
N LYS A 212 13.48 -3.48 -13.12
CA LYS A 212 12.85 -4.74 -13.53
C LYS A 212 11.62 -4.98 -12.66
N VAL A 213 10.43 -4.96 -13.25
CA VAL A 213 9.17 -5.20 -12.54
C VAL A 213 8.51 -6.50 -12.99
N SER A 214 7.99 -7.27 -12.05
CA SER A 214 7.22 -8.49 -12.32
C SER A 214 6.09 -8.65 -11.32
N GLY A 215 4.92 -9.05 -11.79
CA GLY A 215 3.72 -9.24 -10.97
C GLY A 215 2.52 -8.46 -11.48
N THR A 216 1.37 -8.70 -10.87
CA THR A 216 0.10 -8.09 -11.28
C THR A 216 -0.09 -6.73 -10.63
N VAL A 217 -0.56 -5.74 -11.39
CA VAL A 217 -0.93 -4.42 -10.86
C VAL A 217 -2.43 -4.40 -10.54
N LYS A 218 -2.78 -3.90 -9.37
CA LYS A 218 -4.15 -3.60 -8.98
C LYS A 218 -4.28 -2.12 -8.68
N GLU A 219 -5.16 -1.47 -9.42
CA GLU A 219 -5.53 -0.08 -9.24
C GLU A 219 -6.98 -0.01 -8.81
N SER A 220 -7.28 0.84 -7.85
CA SER A 220 -8.65 1.06 -7.37
C SER A 220 -8.89 2.53 -7.04
N ARG A 221 -10.12 3.00 -7.28
CA ARG A 221 -10.49 4.42 -7.20
C ARG A 221 -9.64 5.28 -8.16
N LYS A 222 -8.91 6.27 -7.65
CA LYS A 222 -8.00 7.13 -8.41
C LYS A 222 -6.52 6.77 -8.21
N GLY A 223 -6.24 5.59 -7.65
CA GLY A 223 -4.88 5.07 -7.53
C GLY A 223 -4.25 4.88 -8.91
N GLN A 224 -2.96 5.16 -9.04
CA GLN A 224 -2.23 5.03 -10.31
C GLN A 224 -0.90 4.33 -10.10
N VAL A 225 -0.58 3.42 -11.01
CA VAL A 225 0.69 2.71 -11.08
C VAL A 225 1.31 2.95 -12.46
N SER A 226 2.47 3.58 -12.48
CA SER A 226 3.25 3.81 -13.69
C SER A 226 4.44 2.88 -13.70
N THR A 227 4.39 1.83 -14.52
CA THR A 227 5.54 0.96 -14.79
C THR A 227 6.39 1.56 -15.91
N PRO A 228 7.71 1.26 -15.97
CA PRO A 228 8.51 1.66 -17.11
C PRO A 228 7.96 0.93 -18.32
N THR A 229 7.87 1.61 -19.46
CA THR A 229 7.48 0.95 -20.72
C THR A 229 8.39 -0.26 -20.91
N PRO A 230 7.84 -1.49 -20.93
CA PRO A 230 8.67 -2.66 -21.14
C PRO A 230 9.40 -2.48 -22.48
N PRO A 231 10.69 -2.84 -22.58
CA PRO A 231 11.33 -2.98 -23.89
C PRO A 231 10.39 -3.81 -24.77
N PRO A 232 10.11 -3.39 -26.01
CA PRO A 232 9.21 -4.12 -26.89
C PRO A 232 9.64 -5.58 -26.86
N ALA A 233 8.74 -6.45 -26.38
CA ALA A 233 9.03 -7.86 -26.23
C ALA A 233 9.60 -8.33 -27.57
N ALA A 234 10.86 -8.80 -27.56
CA ALA A 234 11.41 -9.47 -28.72
C ALA A 234 10.44 -10.60 -29.03
N SER A 235 9.69 -10.45 -30.11
CA SER A 235 8.67 -11.39 -30.52
C SER A 235 9.37 -12.74 -30.64
N THR A 236 8.96 -13.70 -29.83
CA THR A 236 9.32 -15.10 -30.04
C THR A 236 9.04 -15.40 -31.50
N PRO A 237 10.03 -15.83 -32.30
CA PRO A 237 9.76 -16.21 -33.68
C PRO A 237 8.71 -17.31 -33.68
N GLU A 238 7.56 -17.02 -34.29
CA GLU A 238 6.55 -18.01 -34.63
C GLU A 238 7.25 -19.15 -35.40
N PRO A 239 7.02 -20.44 -35.07
CA PRO A 239 7.66 -21.53 -35.78
C PRO A 239 7.24 -21.47 -37.25
N ALA A 240 8.20 -21.08 -38.10
CA ALA A 240 8.00 -20.89 -39.52
C ALA A 240 7.42 -22.16 -40.15
N LYS A 241 6.19 -22.05 -40.64
CA LYS A 241 5.60 -23.04 -41.54
C LYS A 241 6.49 -23.09 -42.78
N ALA A 242 7.06 -24.27 -43.03
CA ALA A 242 8.02 -24.52 -44.10
C ALA A 242 7.48 -24.04 -45.46
N GLN A 243 8.28 -23.21 -46.14
CA GLN A 243 8.10 -22.88 -47.55
C GLN A 243 9.40 -23.22 -48.31
N PRO A 244 9.32 -23.78 -49.54
CA PRO A 244 10.33 -24.67 -50.10
C PRO A 244 11.59 -23.98 -50.59
N ALA A 245 12.68 -24.75 -50.58
CA ALA A 245 13.99 -24.40 -51.06
C ALA A 245 14.02 -23.96 -52.54
N ALA A 246 14.78 -22.90 -52.82
CA ALA A 246 15.35 -22.65 -54.14
C ALA A 246 16.75 -22.00 -54.02
N SER A 247 17.75 -22.87 -54.18
CA SER A 247 18.92 -22.70 -55.05
C SER A 247 19.92 -21.57 -54.78
N SER A 248 21.07 -21.97 -54.21
CA SER A 248 22.40 -21.33 -54.39
C SER A 248 22.79 -21.18 -55.87
N PRO A 249 23.74 -20.27 -56.17
CA PRO A 249 25.12 -20.70 -56.43
C PRO A 249 26.14 -19.81 -55.68
N ALA A 250 27.02 -20.37 -54.85
CA ALA A 250 28.34 -20.93 -55.19
C ALA A 250 29.48 -19.90 -55.46
N LYS A 251 30.39 -19.84 -54.47
CA LYS A 251 31.86 -20.01 -54.59
C LYS A 251 32.72 -18.85 -55.14
N ALA A 252 33.54 -18.27 -54.27
CA ALA A 252 35.00 -18.14 -54.48
C ALA A 252 35.73 -17.81 -53.15
N ALA A 253 36.71 -18.64 -52.81
CA ALA A 253 37.81 -18.40 -51.87
C ALA A 253 39.12 -18.52 -52.68
N PRO A 254 40.35 -18.44 -52.11
CA PRO A 254 40.89 -17.75 -50.94
C PRO A 254 42.11 -16.87 -51.33
N SER A 255 42.73 -16.13 -50.40
CA SER A 255 44.18 -15.83 -50.51
C SER A 255 44.82 -15.56 -49.16
N SER A 256 46.02 -16.10 -49.01
CA SER A 256 46.75 -16.34 -47.77
C SER A 256 47.97 -15.41 -47.64
N ALA A 257 48.31 -15.06 -46.39
CA ALA A 257 49.68 -14.94 -45.84
C ALA A 257 50.58 -13.74 -46.27
N PRO A 258 51.74 -13.46 -45.60
CA PRO A 258 52.10 -13.56 -44.16
C PRO A 258 53.01 -12.40 -43.61
N ALA A 259 53.32 -12.49 -42.30
CA ALA A 259 54.64 -12.30 -41.65
C ALA A 259 55.12 -10.97 -41.00
N LYS A 260 55.88 -11.21 -39.90
CA LYS A 260 56.93 -10.43 -39.18
C LYS A 260 56.49 -9.45 -38.07
N ALA A 261 57.23 -9.21 -36.98
CA ALA A 261 58.23 -9.88 -36.12
C ALA A 261 58.79 -8.81 -35.16
N ARG A 262 59.14 -9.18 -33.90
CA ARG A 262 60.13 -8.51 -32.99
C ARG A 262 59.76 -7.09 -32.47
N ALA A 263 60.14 -6.62 -31.27
CA ALA A 263 61.35 -6.83 -30.49
C ALA A 263 61.19 -6.54 -28.97
N LYS A 264 62.20 -7.02 -28.21
CA LYS A 264 62.48 -6.80 -26.78
C LYS A 264 62.99 -5.38 -26.47
N GLY A 265 62.88 -4.98 -25.19
CA GLY A 265 63.78 -4.05 -24.49
C GLY A 265 63.03 -3.29 -23.39
N LYS A 266 63.54 -3.10 -22.17
CA LYS A 266 64.74 -3.55 -21.47
C LYS A 266 64.46 -3.39 -19.98
#